data_AF-A0A382E934-F1
#
_entry.id   AF-A0A382E934-F1
#
_cell.length_a   1.000
_cell.length_b   1.000
_cell.length_c   1.000
_cell.angle_alpha   90.00
_cell.angle_beta   90.00
_cell.angle_gamma   90.00
#
_symmetry.space_group_name_H-M   'P 1'
#
loop_
_entity.id
_entity.type
_entity.pdbx_description
1 polymer ?
#
loop_
_entity_poly.entity_id
_entity_poly.type
_entity_poly.pdbx_seq_one_letter_code
_entity_poly.pdbx_strand_id
1 'polypeptide(L)'
;MNSDFISALTDGLGLLDSLLGSAQYFPFLLLGTGVFFTIYLKFPQLRFFNHAMRIVRGKYDKDDAQGDATHFQALSTAISGTVGTGNIGGVALAIYLGGPAALFWMWMTAFFGMTTKFVEVTLSHKYRMVDEQGHIAGGPMYVMERRLNMKWLAVFFAVATVVSSFGTGNMPQSNNIASGIETSFGIPVWLTGAVLAIVLGMVIVGGIRRIVQVAEKLVPVMAIIYFIGGLGVIFVNLPQVGASLIAVFQDAFTGSAAAGGFLGASFAYAFNRGVNRGLYSNEAGQGSAPIAHAAAKADEPVSEGMVSILEPFLDTIIICTLTGLVILSSGVWTEKIENDFQQFDMQYVAGDYDETRAEDVTALYHHLNFGERVELFSGEIEVVNGRAVTAGYTLLHNRSIAEDVIYTTDERPFSGTLTIKDGKLEQLIDVRGKSLIHS
;
A
#
# COMPACT_ATOMS: atom_id res chain seq x y z
N MET A 1 29.76 8.22 -5.58
CA MET A 1 29.29 6.95 -6.20
C MET A 1 29.25 7.15 -7.70
N ASN A 2 29.74 6.20 -8.49
CA ASN A 2 29.89 6.36 -9.95
C ASN A 2 28.51 6.44 -10.62
N SER A 3 28.26 7.46 -11.44
CA SER A 3 26.97 7.69 -12.13
C SER A 3 26.50 6.45 -12.90
N ASP A 4 27.44 5.72 -13.50
CA ASP A 4 27.16 4.54 -14.31
C ASP A 4 26.65 3.37 -13.47
N PHE A 5 27.10 3.24 -12.21
CA PHE A 5 26.59 2.23 -11.30
C PHE A 5 25.16 2.53 -10.86
N ILE A 6 24.86 3.80 -10.60
CA ILE A 6 23.50 4.23 -10.23
C ILE A 6 22.56 4.02 -11.42
N SER A 7 22.96 4.40 -12.64
CA SER A 7 22.18 4.16 -13.85
C SER A 7 21.91 2.66 -14.05
N ALA A 8 22.96 1.83 -14.02
CA ALA A 8 22.81 0.39 -14.20
C ALA A 8 21.94 -0.26 -13.13
N LEU A 9 22.01 0.22 -11.88
CA LEU A 9 21.14 -0.24 -10.80
C LEU A 9 19.69 0.18 -11.04
N THR A 10 19.45 1.44 -11.42
CA THR A 10 18.11 1.95 -11.75
C THR A 10 17.50 1.19 -12.93
N ASP A 11 18.27 0.96 -13.98
CA ASP A 11 17.83 0.20 -15.16
C ASP A 11 17.51 -1.25 -14.80
N GLY A 12 18.34 -1.88 -13.96
CA GLY A 12 18.11 -3.22 -13.45
C GLY A 12 16.87 -3.33 -12.58
N LEU A 13 16.64 -2.36 -11.68
CA LEU A 13 15.44 -2.27 -10.86
C LEU A 13 14.19 -1.99 -11.71
N GLY A 14 14.30 -1.12 -12.71
CA GLY A 14 13.21 -0.83 -13.65
C GLY A 14 12.82 -2.05 -14.48
N LEU A 15 13.80 -2.86 -14.90
CA LEU A 15 13.54 -4.12 -15.57
C LEU A 15 12.83 -5.11 -14.64
N LEU A 16 13.29 -5.27 -13.39
CA LEU A 16 12.63 -6.13 -12.42
C LEU A 16 11.20 -5.66 -12.10
N ASP A 17 10.97 -4.36 -11.97
CA ASP A 17 9.63 -3.82 -11.78
C ASP A 17 8.74 -4.11 -12.98
N SER A 18 9.22 -3.88 -14.21
CA SER A 18 8.47 -4.17 -15.43
C SER A 18 8.10 -5.65 -15.59
N LEU A 19 8.96 -6.54 -15.09
CA LEU A 19 8.74 -7.97 -15.11
C LEU A 19 7.85 -8.44 -13.96
N LEU A 20 7.85 -7.79 -12.80
CA LEU A 20 7.16 -8.25 -11.60
C LEU A 20 6.11 -7.24 -11.13
N GLY A 21 6.54 -6.12 -10.54
CA GLY A 21 5.68 -5.17 -9.81
C GLY A 21 4.65 -4.45 -10.69
N SER A 22 5.07 -3.95 -11.86
CA SER A 22 4.19 -3.29 -12.84
C SER A 22 3.66 -4.24 -13.91
N ALA A 23 4.06 -5.52 -13.88
CA ALA A 23 3.59 -6.51 -14.82
C ALA A 23 2.10 -6.82 -14.62
N GLN A 24 1.33 -6.76 -15.71
CA GLN A 24 -0.12 -6.99 -15.67
C GLN A 24 -0.48 -8.38 -15.13
N TYR A 25 0.36 -9.39 -15.36
CA TYR A 25 0.07 -10.77 -14.96
C TYR A 25 0.21 -11.04 -13.45
N PHE A 26 1.00 -10.23 -12.73
CA PHE A 26 1.35 -10.50 -11.34
C PHE A 26 0.15 -10.42 -10.38
N PRO A 27 -0.70 -9.37 -10.44
CA PRO A 27 -1.96 -9.33 -9.70
C PRO A 27 -2.88 -10.53 -9.97
N PHE A 28 -2.98 -10.98 -11.22
CA PHE A 28 -3.80 -12.14 -11.58
C PHE A 28 -3.23 -13.44 -11.00
N LEU A 29 -1.91 -13.61 -10.98
CA LEU A 29 -1.26 -14.78 -10.40
C LEU A 29 -1.52 -14.86 -8.89
N LEU A 30 -1.36 -13.74 -8.18
CA LEU A 30 -1.58 -13.69 -6.73
C LEU A 30 -3.06 -13.91 -6.37
N LEU A 31 -3.96 -13.15 -7.00
CA LEU A 31 -5.39 -13.28 -6.74
C LEU A 31 -5.89 -14.66 -7.18
N GLY A 32 -5.43 -15.15 -8.33
CA GLY A 32 -5.74 -16.49 -8.86
C GLY A 32 -5.28 -17.61 -7.93
N THR A 33 -4.13 -17.47 -7.27
CA THR A 33 -3.66 -18.42 -6.25
C THR A 33 -4.59 -18.42 -5.02
N GLY A 34 -5.02 -17.25 -4.55
CA GLY A 34 -5.99 -17.14 -3.46
C GLY A 34 -7.37 -17.70 -3.81
N VAL A 35 -7.85 -17.48 -5.04
CA VAL A 35 -9.07 -18.08 -5.59
C VAL A 35 -8.95 -19.61 -5.63
N PHE A 36 -7.83 -20.12 -6.17
CA PHE A 36 -7.55 -21.55 -6.24
C PHE A 36 -7.63 -22.19 -4.86
N PHE A 37 -6.89 -21.67 -3.87
CA PHE A 37 -6.93 -22.23 -2.52
C PHE A 37 -8.28 -22.06 -1.85
N THR A 38 -8.98 -20.94 -2.09
CA THR A 38 -10.34 -20.72 -1.56
C THR A 38 -11.29 -21.80 -2.03
N ILE A 39 -11.29 -22.13 -3.32
CA ILE A 39 -12.16 -23.18 -3.88
C ILE A 39 -11.69 -24.57 -3.42
N TYR A 40 -10.39 -24.86 -3.55
CA TYR A 40 -9.81 -26.16 -3.21
C TYR A 40 -10.04 -26.54 -1.73
N LEU A 41 -9.89 -25.59 -0.82
CA LEU A 41 -10.10 -25.77 0.61
C LEU A 41 -11.55 -25.53 1.05
N LYS A 42 -12.46 -25.28 0.11
CA LYS A 42 -13.90 -25.10 0.32
C LYS A 42 -14.24 -23.93 1.25
N PHE A 43 -13.68 -22.76 0.98
CA PHE A 43 -13.92 -21.48 1.69
C PHE A 43 -13.53 -21.51 3.19
N PRO A 44 -12.25 -21.78 3.52
CA PRO A 44 -11.80 -21.83 4.91
C PRO A 44 -12.01 -20.51 5.65
N GLN A 45 -11.89 -19.37 4.97
CA GLN A 45 -12.10 -18.04 5.53
C GLN A 45 -13.53 -17.82 6.07
N LEU A 46 -14.53 -18.52 5.52
CA LEU A 46 -15.90 -18.48 6.03
C LEU A 46 -16.14 -19.57 7.07
N ARG A 47 -15.67 -20.79 6.80
CA ARG A 47 -15.91 -21.97 7.66
C ARG A 47 -15.21 -21.88 9.01
N PHE A 48 -13.97 -21.39 9.01
CA PHE A 48 -13.10 -21.42 10.19
C PHE A 48 -13.06 -20.11 10.94
N PHE A 49 -13.69 -19.03 10.45
CA PHE A 49 -13.67 -17.71 11.08
C PHE A 49 -14.04 -17.74 12.57
N ASN A 50 -15.19 -18.35 12.89
CA ASN A 50 -15.66 -18.46 14.27
C ASN A 50 -14.74 -19.33 15.14
N HIS A 51 -14.05 -20.30 14.54
CA HIS A 51 -13.11 -21.16 15.24
C HIS A 51 -11.79 -20.42 15.50
N ALA A 52 -11.26 -19.70 14.51
CA ALA A 52 -10.12 -18.80 14.64
C ALA A 52 -10.30 -17.80 15.78
N MET A 53 -11.49 -17.17 15.89
CA MET A 53 -11.81 -16.25 16.97
C MET A 53 -11.82 -16.92 18.36
N ARG A 54 -12.11 -18.23 18.46
CA ARG A 54 -12.03 -18.97 19.72
C ARG A 54 -10.58 -19.34 20.06
N ILE A 55 -9.79 -19.71 19.06
CA ILE A 55 -8.36 -20.02 19.21
C ILE A 55 -7.62 -18.77 19.70
N VAL A 56 -7.79 -17.62 19.04
CA VAL A 56 -7.10 -16.38 19.43
C VAL A 56 -7.47 -15.90 20.84
N ARG A 57 -8.66 -16.23 21.33
CA ARG A 57 -9.11 -15.92 22.71
C ARG A 57 -8.54 -16.89 23.76
N GLY A 58 -7.68 -17.83 23.36
CA GLY A 58 -7.04 -18.79 24.23
C GLY A 58 -7.91 -19.97 24.66
N LYS A 59 -9.06 -20.21 24.01
CA LYS A 59 -10.00 -21.28 24.41
C LYS A 59 -9.39 -22.68 24.33
N TYR A 60 -8.40 -22.86 23.46
CA TYR A 60 -7.77 -24.15 23.17
C TYR A 60 -6.29 -24.16 23.54
N ASP A 61 -5.81 -23.15 24.27
CA ASP A 61 -4.43 -23.04 24.69
C ASP A 61 -4.11 -24.17 25.67
N LYS A 62 -2.90 -24.74 25.52
CA LYS A 62 -2.35 -25.72 26.45
C LYS A 62 -1.03 -25.24 26.99
N ASP A 63 -0.79 -25.52 28.27
CA ASP A 63 0.41 -25.07 28.97
C ASP A 63 1.71 -25.74 28.44
N ASP A 64 1.58 -26.93 27.87
CA ASP A 64 2.69 -27.74 27.34
C ASP A 64 2.96 -27.52 25.84
N ALA A 65 2.15 -26.72 25.15
CA ALA A 65 2.33 -26.42 23.73
C ALA A 65 3.62 -25.61 23.50
N GLN A 66 4.44 -26.07 22.55
CA GLN A 66 5.72 -25.45 22.22
C GLN A 66 5.53 -24.16 21.39
N GLY A 67 6.17 -23.07 21.83
CA GLY A 67 6.14 -21.75 21.18
C GLY A 67 6.59 -20.62 22.09
N ASP A 68 6.89 -19.47 21.50
CA ASP A 68 7.37 -18.27 22.20
C ASP A 68 6.25 -17.26 22.53
N ALA A 69 5.08 -17.41 21.89
CA ALA A 69 3.96 -16.49 21.99
C ALA A 69 2.61 -17.24 22.03
N THR A 70 1.59 -16.64 22.65
CA THR A 70 0.20 -17.11 22.48
C THR A 70 -0.32 -16.82 21.07
N HIS A 71 -1.44 -17.44 20.68
CA HIS A 71 -2.12 -17.13 19.41
C HIS A 71 -2.45 -15.64 19.26
N PHE A 72 -2.92 -14.99 20.34
CA PHE A 72 -3.21 -13.55 20.35
C PHE A 72 -1.96 -12.70 20.15
N GLN A 73 -0.88 -13.08 20.83
CA GLN A 73 0.41 -12.40 20.74
C GLN A 73 1.02 -12.51 19.35
N ALA A 74 0.96 -13.69 18.73
CA ALA A 74 1.42 -13.92 17.37
C ALA A 74 0.59 -13.11 16.36
N LEU A 75 -0.75 -13.16 16.48
CA LEU A 75 -1.64 -12.34 15.63
C LEU A 75 -1.38 -10.84 15.81
N SER A 76 -1.25 -10.36 17.06
CA SER A 76 -0.96 -8.94 17.33
C SER A 76 0.38 -8.53 16.75
N THR A 77 1.39 -9.40 16.80
CA THR A 77 2.71 -9.14 16.22
C THR A 77 2.63 -9.07 14.69
N ALA A 78 1.91 -9.98 14.05
CA ALA A 78 1.69 -9.94 12.59
C ALA A 78 0.94 -8.67 12.17
N ILE A 79 -0.16 -8.34 12.88
CA ILE A 79 -0.95 -7.13 12.65
C ILE A 79 -0.13 -5.86 12.88
N SER A 80 0.82 -5.86 13.82
CA SER A 80 1.70 -4.69 14.04
C SER A 80 2.56 -4.34 12.82
N GLY A 81 2.86 -5.33 11.96
CA GLY A 81 3.60 -5.12 10.73
C GLY A 81 2.73 -4.72 9.55
N THR A 82 1.47 -5.18 9.51
CA THR A 82 0.54 -4.92 8.39
C THR A 82 -0.29 -3.66 8.60
N VAL A 83 -0.76 -3.41 9.82
CA VAL A 83 -1.53 -2.21 10.14
C VAL A 83 -0.59 -1.03 10.38
N GLY A 84 -0.55 -0.10 9.42
CA GLY A 84 0.29 1.09 9.49
C GLY A 84 -0.05 2.09 8.38
N THR A 85 0.98 2.69 7.79
CA THR A 85 0.79 3.74 6.77
C THR A 85 0.14 3.21 5.50
N GLY A 86 0.22 1.90 5.22
CA GLY A 86 -0.48 1.24 4.12
C GLY A 86 -2.00 1.37 4.22
N ASN A 87 -2.57 1.24 5.43
CA ASN A 87 -4.03 1.33 5.63
C ASN A 87 -4.56 2.76 5.61
N ILE A 88 -3.68 3.74 5.82
CA ILE A 88 -4.03 5.16 5.88
C ILE A 88 -3.69 5.79 4.52
N GLY A 89 -2.40 6.04 4.26
CA GLY A 89 -1.92 6.64 3.02
C GLY A 89 -2.05 5.71 1.82
N GLY A 90 -1.86 4.40 1.98
CA GLY A 90 -1.98 3.46 0.86
C GLY A 90 -3.41 3.29 0.33
N VAL A 91 -4.41 3.30 1.21
CA VAL A 91 -5.84 3.33 0.82
C VAL A 91 -6.18 4.66 0.15
N ALA A 92 -5.71 5.78 0.72
CA ALA A 92 -5.90 7.09 0.10
C ALA A 92 -5.35 7.10 -1.32
N LEU A 93 -4.10 6.70 -1.51
CA LEU A 93 -3.46 6.60 -2.82
C LEU A 93 -4.21 5.68 -3.79
N ALA A 94 -4.73 4.54 -3.30
CA ALA A 94 -5.55 3.64 -4.11
C ALA A 94 -6.80 4.35 -4.65
N ILE A 95 -7.47 5.14 -3.82
CA ILE A 95 -8.70 5.87 -4.18
C ILE A 95 -8.39 7.09 -5.04
N TYR A 96 -7.36 7.88 -4.73
CA TYR A 96 -6.96 9.04 -5.56
C TYR A 96 -6.57 8.63 -6.98
N LEU A 97 -5.91 7.48 -7.15
CA LEU A 97 -5.49 7.01 -8.47
C LEU A 97 -6.53 6.14 -9.18
N GLY A 98 -7.19 5.24 -8.45
CA GLY A 98 -8.08 4.22 -9.00
C GLY A 98 -9.57 4.50 -8.80
N GLY A 99 -9.92 5.55 -8.06
CA GLY A 99 -11.30 5.86 -7.65
C GLY A 99 -11.91 4.81 -6.70
N PRO A 100 -13.23 4.86 -6.48
CA PRO A 100 -13.94 3.95 -5.59
C PRO A 100 -13.74 2.46 -5.92
N ALA A 101 -13.59 2.12 -7.20
CA ALA A 101 -13.37 0.74 -7.66
C ALA A 101 -12.10 0.11 -7.07
N ALA A 102 -11.06 0.90 -6.75
CA ALA A 102 -9.84 0.38 -6.16
C ALA A 102 -10.09 -0.24 -4.77
N LEU A 103 -10.99 0.36 -3.98
CA LEU A 103 -11.36 -0.15 -2.65
C LEU A 103 -12.05 -1.53 -2.73
N PHE A 104 -12.90 -1.74 -3.73
CA PHE A 104 -13.51 -3.05 -3.99
C PHE A 104 -12.43 -4.12 -4.24
N TRP A 105 -11.44 -3.80 -5.08
CA TRP A 105 -10.35 -4.73 -5.38
C TRP A 105 -9.41 -4.97 -4.20
N MET A 106 -9.24 -4.00 -3.30
CA MET A 106 -8.59 -4.23 -2.01
C MET A 106 -9.37 -5.27 -1.17
N TRP A 107 -10.70 -5.20 -1.13
CA TRP A 107 -11.51 -6.20 -0.43
C TRP A 107 -11.40 -7.60 -1.05
N MET A 108 -11.39 -7.70 -2.38
CA MET A 108 -11.23 -8.98 -3.06
C MET A 108 -9.85 -9.60 -2.78
N THR A 109 -8.80 -8.78 -2.80
CA THR A 109 -7.44 -9.18 -2.40
C THR A 109 -7.41 -9.69 -0.97
N ALA A 110 -8.06 -9.00 -0.02
CA ALA A 110 -8.12 -9.45 1.35
C ALA A 110 -8.91 -10.76 1.50
N PHE A 111 -10.08 -10.86 0.87
CA PHE A 111 -10.94 -12.03 0.97
C PHE A 111 -10.28 -13.32 0.46
N PHE A 112 -9.62 -13.25 -0.70
CA PHE A 112 -8.87 -14.39 -1.23
C PHE A 112 -7.50 -14.56 -0.54
N GLY A 113 -6.90 -13.45 -0.10
CA GLY A 113 -5.65 -13.40 0.65
C GLY A 113 -5.73 -14.07 2.02
N MET A 114 -6.90 -14.04 2.69
CA MET A 114 -7.14 -14.82 3.91
C MET A 114 -6.80 -16.29 3.72
N THR A 115 -7.15 -16.86 2.56
CA THR A 115 -6.89 -18.27 2.29
C THR A 115 -5.44 -18.51 1.90
N THR A 116 -4.83 -17.64 1.11
CA THR A 116 -3.39 -17.71 0.81
C THR A 116 -2.60 -17.72 2.11
N LYS A 117 -2.89 -16.77 3.00
CA LYS A 117 -2.22 -16.64 4.29
C LYS A 117 -2.47 -17.85 5.19
N PHE A 118 -3.70 -18.37 5.24
CA PHE A 118 -4.01 -19.63 5.93
C PHE A 118 -3.06 -20.77 5.51
N VAL A 119 -2.79 -20.92 4.22
CA VAL A 119 -1.88 -21.96 3.69
C VAL A 119 -0.43 -21.66 4.07
N GLU A 120 0.03 -20.43 3.85
CA GLU A 120 1.40 -20.01 4.15
C GLU A 120 1.77 -20.22 5.62
N VAL A 121 0.86 -19.82 6.51
CA VAL A 121 1.03 -19.93 7.96
C VAL A 121 0.97 -21.40 8.39
N THR A 122 0.00 -22.18 7.89
CA THR A 122 -0.08 -23.62 8.20
C THR A 122 1.21 -24.35 7.82
N LEU A 123 1.76 -24.07 6.64
CA LEU A 123 3.00 -24.70 6.18
C LEU A 123 4.21 -24.22 6.98
N SER A 124 4.34 -22.92 7.22
CA SER A 124 5.47 -22.36 7.96
C SER A 124 5.50 -22.85 9.40
N HIS A 125 4.32 -22.98 10.03
CA HIS A 125 4.19 -23.53 11.37
C HIS A 125 4.55 -25.04 11.39
N LYS A 126 4.16 -25.80 10.37
CA LYS A 126 4.51 -27.23 10.25
C LYS A 126 6.01 -27.49 10.09
N TYR A 127 6.74 -26.62 9.40
CA TYR A 127 8.17 -26.82 9.11
C TYR A 127 9.12 -25.95 9.95
N ARG A 128 8.61 -25.24 10.97
CA ARG A 128 9.42 -24.46 11.92
C ARG A 128 10.44 -25.32 12.66
N MET A 129 11.46 -24.67 13.20
CA MET A 129 12.53 -25.28 13.98
C MET A 129 12.71 -24.55 15.29
N VAL A 130 13.39 -25.21 16.22
CA VAL A 130 13.93 -24.56 17.41
C VAL A 130 15.38 -24.19 17.10
N ASP A 131 15.73 -22.93 17.32
CA ASP A 131 17.10 -22.47 17.17
C ASP A 131 17.99 -22.89 18.36
N GLU A 132 19.28 -22.58 18.30
CA GLU A 132 20.26 -22.91 19.35
C GLU A 132 19.96 -22.23 20.69
N GLN A 133 19.17 -21.16 20.69
CA GLN A 133 18.79 -20.37 21.86
C GLN A 133 17.47 -20.86 22.47
N GLY A 134 16.83 -21.86 21.86
CA GLY A 134 15.55 -22.41 22.31
C GLY A 134 14.33 -21.68 21.79
N HIS A 135 14.48 -20.68 20.90
CA HIS A 135 13.38 -19.97 20.28
C HIS A 135 12.91 -20.65 19.00
N ILE A 136 11.68 -20.36 18.59
CA ILE A 136 11.11 -20.88 17.36
C ILE A 136 11.51 -20.00 16.18
N ALA A 137 12.07 -20.64 15.16
CA ALA A 137 12.37 -20.04 13.87
C ALA A 137 11.53 -20.72 12.77
N GLY A 138 10.71 -19.95 12.08
CA GLY A 138 9.85 -20.44 11.01
C GLY A 138 9.55 -19.39 9.95
N GLY A 139 8.88 -19.81 8.89
CA GLY A 139 8.56 -18.98 7.72
C GLY A 139 8.76 -19.72 6.40
N PRO A 140 8.47 -19.07 5.25
CA PRO A 140 8.51 -19.73 3.94
C PRO A 140 9.89 -20.27 3.56
N MET A 141 10.97 -19.61 3.98
CA MET A 141 12.35 -20.08 3.76
C MET A 141 12.58 -21.49 4.31
N TYR A 142 12.02 -21.82 5.48
CA TYR A 142 12.14 -23.17 6.05
C TYR A 142 11.27 -24.19 5.31
N VAL A 143 10.11 -23.77 4.78
CA VAL A 143 9.30 -24.63 3.91
C VAL A 143 10.06 -24.96 2.63
N MET A 144 10.68 -23.96 2.00
CA MET A 144 11.47 -24.11 0.77
C MET A 144 12.70 -25.01 0.99
N GLU A 145 13.44 -24.81 2.09
CA GLU A 145 14.60 -25.65 2.40
C GLU A 145 14.19 -27.09 2.75
N ARG A 146 13.24 -27.28 3.68
CA ARG A 146 13.00 -28.58 4.31
C ARG A 146 11.95 -29.42 3.61
N ARG A 147 10.98 -28.80 2.92
CA ARG A 147 9.90 -29.51 2.23
C ARG A 147 10.10 -29.60 0.72
N LEU A 148 10.57 -28.52 0.10
CA LEU A 148 10.81 -28.48 -1.33
C LEU A 148 12.23 -28.93 -1.71
N ASN A 149 13.15 -29.02 -0.73
CA ASN A 149 14.57 -29.27 -0.96
C ASN A 149 15.22 -28.23 -1.90
N MET A 150 14.71 -27.00 -1.88
CA MET A 150 15.16 -25.89 -2.74
C MET A 150 15.91 -24.85 -1.91
N LYS A 151 17.11 -25.22 -1.42
CA LYS A 151 17.93 -24.33 -0.57
C LYS A 151 18.25 -22.99 -1.23
N TRP A 152 18.49 -22.99 -2.54
CA TRP A 152 18.75 -21.75 -3.30
C TRP A 152 17.58 -20.77 -3.22
N LEU A 153 16.33 -21.28 -3.27
CA LEU A 153 15.14 -20.47 -3.21
C LEU A 153 14.89 -19.96 -1.78
N ALA A 154 15.18 -20.79 -0.76
CA ALA A 154 15.13 -20.38 0.63
C ALA A 154 16.08 -19.21 0.94
N VAL A 155 17.33 -19.29 0.44
CA VAL A 155 18.33 -18.22 0.59
C VAL A 155 17.88 -16.97 -0.16
N PHE A 156 17.39 -17.11 -1.39
CA PHE A 156 16.85 -15.99 -2.16
C PHE A 156 15.69 -15.30 -1.42
N PHE A 157 14.72 -16.08 -0.92
CA PHE A 157 13.59 -15.55 -0.17
C PHE A 157 14.03 -14.84 1.11
N ALA A 158 14.98 -15.41 1.86
CA ALA A 158 15.49 -14.80 3.09
C ALA A 158 16.18 -13.44 2.81
N VAL A 159 17.02 -13.36 1.77
CA VAL A 159 17.66 -12.10 1.35
C VAL A 159 16.60 -11.08 0.90
N ALA A 160 15.65 -11.52 0.07
CA ALA A 160 14.57 -10.65 -0.40
C ALA A 160 13.71 -10.13 0.78
N THR A 161 13.42 -10.97 1.77
CA THR A 161 12.68 -10.58 2.98
C THR A 161 13.43 -9.53 3.79
N VAL A 162 14.75 -9.68 3.95
CA VAL A 162 15.59 -8.68 4.65
C VAL A 162 15.57 -7.35 3.89
N VAL A 163 15.75 -7.36 2.57
CA VAL A 163 15.69 -6.14 1.75
C VAL A 163 14.30 -5.51 1.83
N SER A 164 13.24 -6.31 1.70
CA SER A 164 11.84 -5.88 1.81
C SER A 164 11.54 -5.26 3.17
N SER A 165 12.13 -5.75 4.26
CA SER A 165 11.89 -5.20 5.61
C SER A 165 12.29 -3.72 5.74
N PHE A 166 13.33 -3.28 5.01
CA PHE A 166 13.69 -1.86 4.95
C PHE A 166 12.71 -1.07 4.08
N GLY A 167 12.29 -1.66 2.95
CA GLY A 167 11.44 -1.02 1.94
C GLY A 167 9.97 -0.92 2.31
N THR A 168 9.37 -1.93 2.94
CA THR A 168 7.95 -1.93 3.32
C THR A 168 7.75 -1.66 4.82
N GLY A 169 8.65 -2.18 5.65
CA GLY A 169 8.52 -2.16 7.11
C GLY A 169 9.14 -0.95 7.83
N ASN A 170 10.14 -0.28 7.24
CA ASN A 170 10.90 0.77 7.95
C ASN A 170 10.82 2.15 7.28
N MET A 171 11.40 2.32 6.08
CA MET A 171 11.62 3.64 5.50
C MET A 171 10.31 4.40 5.22
N PRO A 172 9.30 3.82 4.52
CA PRO A 172 8.05 4.57 4.27
C PRO A 172 7.25 4.83 5.55
N GLN A 173 7.28 3.88 6.50
CA GLN A 173 6.53 4.00 7.75
C GLN A 173 7.05 5.17 8.59
N SER A 174 8.37 5.22 8.80
CA SER A 174 9.03 6.30 9.54
C SER A 174 8.93 7.65 8.83
N ASN A 175 9.08 7.66 7.49
CA ASN A 175 8.94 8.87 6.69
C ASN A 175 7.53 9.48 6.80
N ASN A 176 6.49 8.68 6.59
CA ASN A 176 5.09 9.16 6.67
C ASN A 176 4.73 9.68 8.06
N ILE A 177 5.24 9.05 9.13
CA ILE A 177 5.06 9.55 10.50
C ILE A 177 5.75 10.91 10.67
N ALA A 178 6.99 11.03 10.19
CA ALA A 178 7.76 12.25 10.33
C ALA A 178 7.18 13.42 9.51
N SER A 179 6.81 13.18 8.25
CA SER A 179 6.11 14.15 7.40
C SER A 179 4.76 14.54 7.98
N GLY A 180 3.97 13.58 8.46
CA GLY A 180 2.68 13.87 9.09
C GLY A 180 2.81 14.74 10.35
N ILE A 181 3.84 14.49 11.17
CA ILE A 181 4.15 15.28 12.36
C ILE A 181 4.65 16.68 12.01
N GLU A 182 5.49 16.81 10.98
CA GLU A 182 5.96 18.10 10.48
C GLU A 182 4.81 18.97 9.98
N THR A 183 3.94 18.42 9.12
CA THR A 183 2.78 19.14 8.58
C THR A 183 1.78 19.54 9.67
N SER A 184 1.56 18.66 10.66
CA SER A 184 0.53 18.90 11.69
C SER A 184 1.02 19.78 12.84
N PHE A 185 2.29 19.68 13.22
CA PHE A 185 2.83 20.29 14.44
C PHE A 185 4.09 21.15 14.21
N GLY A 186 4.62 21.20 12.99
CA GLY A 186 5.85 21.96 12.66
C GLY A 186 7.11 21.36 13.27
N ILE A 187 7.10 20.10 13.70
CA ILE A 187 8.28 19.44 14.29
C ILE A 187 9.17 18.92 13.15
N PRO A 188 10.47 19.29 13.09
CA PRO A 188 11.35 18.87 12.01
C PRO A 188 11.49 17.35 11.90
N VAL A 189 11.49 16.83 10.66
CA VAL A 189 11.57 15.39 10.32
C VAL A 189 12.69 14.67 11.06
N TRP A 190 13.90 15.25 11.13
CA TRP A 190 15.06 14.60 11.76
C TRP A 190 14.86 14.36 13.26
N LEU A 191 14.14 15.25 13.96
CA LEU A 191 13.89 15.13 15.38
C LEU A 191 12.90 14.00 15.65
N THR A 192 11.82 13.94 14.85
CA THR A 192 10.86 12.83 14.89
C THR A 192 11.56 11.49 14.63
N GLY A 193 12.41 11.43 13.59
CA GLY A 193 13.19 10.24 13.27
C GLY A 193 14.14 9.82 14.40
N ALA A 194 14.83 10.76 15.04
CA ALA A 194 15.73 10.47 16.16
C ALA A 194 14.98 9.87 17.36
N VAL A 195 13.82 10.44 17.71
CA VAL A 195 12.98 9.93 18.80
C VAL A 195 12.45 8.53 18.47
N LEU A 196 11.94 8.32 17.25
CA LEU A 196 11.49 7.00 16.79
C LEU A 196 12.61 5.96 16.88
N ALA A 197 13.83 6.29 16.43
CA ALA A 197 14.97 5.37 16.47
C ALA A 197 15.32 4.94 17.91
N ILE A 198 15.30 5.86 18.87
CA ILE A 198 15.57 5.55 20.29
C ILE A 198 14.47 4.64 20.84
N VAL A 199 13.20 4.96 20.60
CA VAL A 199 12.07 4.17 21.12
C VAL A 199 12.05 2.77 20.51
N LEU A 200 12.24 2.64 19.20
CA LEU A 200 12.35 1.35 18.51
C LEU A 200 13.56 0.56 19.01
N GLY A 201 14.72 1.20 19.22
CA GLY A 201 15.91 0.57 19.78
C GLY A 201 15.65 -0.06 21.15
N MET A 202 14.93 0.62 22.04
CA MET A 202 14.57 0.09 23.36
C MET A 202 13.68 -1.17 23.30
N VAL A 203 12.83 -1.27 22.26
CA VAL A 203 11.97 -2.43 22.02
C VAL A 203 12.77 -3.59 21.43
N ILE A 204 13.52 -3.34 20.35
CA ILE A 204 14.22 -4.37 19.57
C ILE A 204 15.35 -5.02 20.38
N VAL A 205 16.11 -4.26 21.17
CA VAL A 205 17.21 -4.79 22.00
C VAL A 205 16.73 -5.86 22.99
N GLY A 206 15.45 -5.85 23.38
CA GLY A 206 14.87 -6.88 24.24
C GLY A 206 14.52 -8.20 23.54
N GLY A 207 14.74 -8.32 22.23
CA GLY A 207 14.43 -9.52 21.45
C GLY A 207 12.94 -9.77 21.25
N ILE A 208 12.61 -10.94 20.68
CA ILE A 208 11.24 -11.29 20.27
C ILE A 208 10.22 -11.20 21.40
N ARG A 209 10.58 -11.59 22.62
CA ARG A 209 9.69 -11.53 23.79
C ARG A 209 9.24 -10.10 24.09
N ARG A 210 10.16 -9.11 24.01
CA ARG A 210 9.80 -7.71 24.22
C ARG A 210 8.97 -7.15 23.07
N ILE A 211 9.30 -7.52 21.83
CA ILE A 211 8.51 -7.12 20.65
C ILE A 211 7.07 -7.59 20.81
N VAL A 212 6.86 -8.86 21.14
CA VAL A 212 5.53 -9.46 21.36
C VAL A 212 4.76 -8.75 22.48
N GLN A 213 5.41 -8.48 23.63
CA GLN A 213 4.80 -7.79 24.77
C GLN A 213 4.40 -6.34 24.49
N VAL A 214 5.11 -5.67 23.58
CA VAL A 214 4.76 -4.31 23.15
C VAL A 214 3.62 -4.38 22.14
N ALA A 215 3.72 -5.27 21.15
CA ALA A 215 2.70 -5.42 20.10
C ALA A 215 1.33 -5.82 20.68
N GLU A 216 1.26 -6.77 21.62
CA GLU A 216 -0.01 -7.22 22.22
C GLU A 216 -0.80 -6.09 22.91
N LYS A 217 -0.12 -5.04 23.37
CA LYS A 217 -0.72 -3.88 24.06
C LYS A 217 -0.98 -2.73 23.11
N LEU A 218 -0.01 -2.42 22.25
CA LEU A 218 -0.05 -1.26 21.37
C LEU A 218 -1.06 -1.45 20.24
N VAL A 219 -1.08 -2.64 19.61
CA VAL A 219 -1.89 -2.90 18.41
C VAL A 219 -3.39 -2.78 18.67
N PRO A 220 -3.98 -3.38 19.73
CA PRO A 220 -5.39 -3.20 20.00
C PRO A 220 -5.75 -1.74 20.31
N VAL A 221 -4.87 -1.02 21.03
CA VAL A 221 -5.09 0.38 21.41
C VAL A 221 -5.09 1.28 20.17
N MET A 222 -4.10 1.15 19.28
CA MET A 222 -4.04 1.96 18.06
C MET A 222 -5.24 1.68 17.14
N ALA A 223 -5.65 0.42 17.00
CA ALA A 223 -6.80 0.04 16.19
C ALA A 223 -8.11 0.64 16.72
N ILE A 224 -8.33 0.63 18.04
CA ILE A 224 -9.52 1.22 18.66
C ILE A 224 -9.53 2.75 18.48
N ILE A 225 -8.39 3.43 18.71
CA ILE A 225 -8.28 4.88 18.54
C ILE A 225 -8.60 5.26 17.09
N TYR A 226 -7.99 4.57 16.12
CA TYR A 226 -8.24 4.80 14.70
C TYR A 226 -9.71 4.53 14.34
N PHE A 227 -10.27 3.44 14.86
CA PHE A 227 -11.66 3.07 14.62
C PHE A 227 -12.64 4.14 15.11
N ILE A 228 -12.45 4.63 16.34
CA ILE A 228 -13.28 5.69 16.92
C ILE A 228 -13.13 7.00 16.12
N GLY A 229 -11.90 7.38 15.77
CA GLY A 229 -11.63 8.59 14.99
C GLY A 229 -12.30 8.55 13.61
N GLY A 230 -12.15 7.44 12.88
CA GLY A 230 -12.77 7.26 11.57
C GLY A 230 -14.31 7.22 11.64
N LEU A 231 -14.88 6.57 12.67
CA LEU A 231 -16.31 6.63 12.91
C LEU A 231 -16.79 8.07 13.18
N GLY A 232 -16.01 8.87 13.89
CA GLY A 232 -16.30 10.29 14.11
C GLY A 232 -16.53 11.04 12.80
N VAL A 233 -15.64 10.86 11.81
CA VAL A 233 -15.78 11.49 10.49
C VAL A 233 -16.96 10.91 9.71
N ILE A 234 -17.17 9.60 9.77
CA ILE A 234 -18.30 8.92 9.11
C ILE A 234 -19.64 9.40 9.66
N PHE A 235 -19.76 9.64 10.97
CA PHE A 235 -21.01 10.13 11.56
C PHE A 235 -21.37 11.54 11.09
N VAL A 236 -20.38 12.40 10.86
CA VAL A 236 -20.59 13.74 10.30
C VAL A 236 -21.01 13.67 8.83
N ASN A 237 -20.51 12.68 8.08
CA ASN A 237 -20.80 12.45 6.65
C ASN A 237 -21.75 11.28 6.40
N LEU A 238 -22.62 10.96 7.37
CA LEU A 238 -23.47 9.77 7.34
C LEU A 238 -24.37 9.67 6.09
N PRO A 239 -24.96 10.77 5.57
CA PRO A 239 -25.77 10.72 4.36
C PRO A 239 -24.99 10.21 3.12
N GLN A 240 -23.68 10.48 3.05
CA GLN A 240 -22.84 10.14 1.92
C GLN A 240 -22.38 8.68 1.94
N VAL A 241 -22.34 8.04 3.10
CA VAL A 241 -21.83 6.65 3.27
C VAL A 241 -22.53 5.66 2.34
N GLY A 242 -23.86 5.76 2.21
CA GLY A 242 -24.63 4.90 1.32
C GLY A 242 -24.23 5.08 -0.15
N ALA A 243 -24.08 6.33 -0.59
CA ALA A 243 -23.63 6.65 -1.94
C ALA A 243 -22.18 6.19 -2.18
N SER A 244 -21.29 6.36 -1.20
CA SER A 244 -19.90 5.89 -1.26
C SER A 244 -19.83 4.37 -1.44
N LEU A 245 -20.61 3.60 -0.67
CA LEU A 245 -20.66 2.14 -0.82
C LEU A 245 -21.19 1.73 -2.18
N ILE A 246 -22.25 2.39 -2.67
CA ILE A 246 -22.81 2.12 -3.99
C ILE A 246 -21.77 2.37 -5.08
N ALA A 247 -21.03 3.48 -5.02
CA ALA A 247 -19.97 3.80 -5.98
C ALA A 247 -18.88 2.73 -6.02
N VAL A 248 -18.45 2.22 -4.87
CA VAL A 248 -17.44 1.15 -4.79
C VAL A 248 -17.86 -0.10 -5.57
N PHE A 249 -19.14 -0.51 -5.49
CA PHE A 249 -19.65 -1.68 -6.22
C PHE A 249 -19.99 -1.38 -7.69
N GLN A 250 -20.54 -0.21 -8.00
CA GLN A 250 -20.90 0.18 -9.37
C GLN A 250 -19.66 0.29 -10.25
N ASP A 251 -18.62 0.95 -9.75
CA ASP A 251 -17.40 1.23 -10.51
C ASP A 251 -16.47 0.00 -10.60
N ALA A 252 -16.69 -1.02 -9.75
CA ALA A 252 -15.81 -2.18 -9.60
C ALA A 252 -15.48 -2.91 -10.91
N PHE A 253 -16.44 -3.01 -11.84
CA PHE A 253 -16.33 -3.78 -13.09
C PHE A 253 -16.28 -2.92 -14.36
N THR A 254 -16.55 -1.62 -14.25
CA THR A 254 -16.49 -0.66 -15.37
C THR A 254 -15.26 0.24 -15.30
N GLY A 255 -14.60 0.31 -14.14
CA GLY A 255 -13.67 1.38 -13.81
C GLY A 255 -14.38 2.57 -13.18
N SER A 256 -13.60 3.50 -12.67
CA SER A 256 -14.08 4.71 -12.01
C SER A 256 -14.23 5.85 -13.02
N ALA A 257 -15.41 6.45 -13.09
CA ALA A 257 -15.66 7.61 -13.94
C ALA A 257 -14.89 8.85 -13.46
N ALA A 258 -14.70 9.82 -14.36
CA ALA A 258 -14.15 11.12 -13.98
C ALA A 258 -15.11 11.85 -13.03
N ALA A 259 -14.57 12.47 -11.98
CA ALA A 259 -15.33 13.16 -10.95
C ALA A 259 -14.50 14.27 -10.28
N GLY A 260 -15.01 15.51 -10.30
CA GLY A 260 -14.24 16.66 -9.82
C GLY A 260 -12.88 16.74 -10.52
N GLY A 261 -11.80 16.89 -9.75
CA GLY A 261 -10.44 16.90 -10.30
C GLY A 261 -9.88 15.54 -10.76
N PHE A 262 -10.62 14.43 -10.57
CA PHE A 262 -10.20 13.10 -10.99
C PHE A 262 -10.61 12.80 -12.44
N LEU A 263 -9.65 12.49 -13.32
CA LEU A 263 -9.90 12.22 -14.74
C LEU A 263 -10.37 10.78 -15.04
N GLY A 264 -10.72 10.00 -14.02
CA GLY A 264 -11.21 8.63 -14.15
C GLY A 264 -10.11 7.58 -14.23
N ALA A 265 -10.46 6.32 -14.06
CA ALA A 265 -9.57 5.17 -14.16
C ALA A 265 -10.30 3.99 -14.82
N SER A 266 -9.63 3.34 -15.77
CA SER A 266 -10.13 2.12 -16.39
C SER A 266 -10.22 0.98 -15.37
N PHE A 267 -11.05 -0.01 -15.68
CA PHE A 267 -11.14 -1.25 -14.92
C PHE A 267 -9.75 -1.85 -14.62
N ALA A 268 -8.91 -2.02 -15.64
CA ALA A 268 -7.60 -2.65 -15.49
C ALA A 268 -6.66 -1.84 -14.57
N TYR A 269 -6.71 -0.52 -14.66
CA TYR A 269 -5.91 0.36 -13.81
C TYR A 269 -6.41 0.34 -12.36
N ALA A 270 -7.72 0.51 -12.13
CA ALA A 270 -8.31 0.46 -10.80
C ALA A 270 -8.10 -0.92 -10.13
N PHE A 271 -8.23 -2.00 -10.90
CA PHE A 271 -7.91 -3.37 -10.48
C PHE A 271 -6.45 -3.48 -10.03
N ASN A 272 -5.49 -3.05 -10.86
CA ASN A 272 -4.07 -3.12 -10.53
C ASN A 272 -3.73 -2.30 -9.28
N ARG A 273 -4.26 -1.07 -9.17
CA ARG A 273 -4.04 -0.21 -8.00
C ARG A 273 -4.66 -0.81 -6.73
N GLY A 274 -5.89 -1.29 -6.81
CA GLY A 274 -6.57 -1.94 -5.70
C GLY A 274 -5.89 -3.23 -5.25
N VAL A 275 -5.46 -4.09 -6.18
CA VAL A 275 -4.74 -5.33 -5.83
C VAL A 275 -3.39 -5.02 -5.21
N ASN A 276 -2.57 -4.18 -5.84
CA ASN A 276 -1.25 -3.84 -5.34
C ASN A 276 -1.31 -3.17 -3.95
N ARG A 277 -2.26 -2.25 -3.72
CA ARG A 277 -2.42 -1.60 -2.41
C ARG A 277 -3.04 -2.53 -1.37
N GLY A 278 -3.95 -3.42 -1.78
CA GLY A 278 -4.48 -4.47 -0.92
C GLY A 278 -3.40 -5.43 -0.43
N LEU A 279 -2.50 -5.86 -1.33
CA LEU A 279 -1.37 -6.73 -1.00
C LEU A 279 -0.36 -6.03 -0.09
N TYR A 280 -0.05 -4.76 -0.36
CA TYR A 280 0.83 -3.97 0.50
C TYR A 280 0.25 -3.77 1.91
N SER A 281 -1.09 -3.70 2.03
CA SER A 281 -1.78 -3.57 3.32
C SER A 281 -1.75 -4.88 4.11
N ASN A 282 -2.30 -5.96 3.57
CA ASN A 282 -2.48 -7.20 4.33
C ASN A 282 -1.35 -8.23 4.16
N GLU A 283 -0.36 -7.99 3.30
CA GLU A 283 0.78 -8.87 3.02
C GLU A 283 0.42 -10.33 2.64
N ALA A 284 -0.79 -10.58 2.15
CA ALA A 284 -1.17 -11.92 1.70
C ALA A 284 -0.37 -12.31 0.43
N GLY A 285 0.30 -13.47 0.45
CA GLY A 285 1.15 -13.89 -0.67
C GLY A 285 2.57 -13.33 -0.64
N GLN A 286 2.91 -12.43 0.30
CA GLN A 286 4.26 -11.91 0.49
C GLN A 286 5.13 -12.89 1.30
N GLY A 287 4.52 -13.68 2.19
CA GLY A 287 5.21 -14.68 3.01
C GLY A 287 5.92 -14.15 4.27
N SER A 288 5.70 -12.89 4.65
CA SER A 288 6.21 -12.28 5.89
C SER A 288 5.42 -12.67 7.14
N ALA A 289 4.08 -12.59 7.10
CA ALA A 289 3.21 -12.93 8.24
C ALA A 289 3.47 -14.33 8.86
N PRO A 290 3.76 -15.39 8.07
CA PRO A 290 4.11 -16.69 8.62
C PRO A 290 5.35 -16.71 9.52
N ILE A 291 6.24 -15.72 9.43
CA ILE A 291 7.41 -15.59 10.30
C ILE A 291 6.96 -15.24 11.72
N ALA A 292 6.05 -14.28 11.88
CA ALA A 292 5.49 -13.91 13.17
C ALA A 292 4.60 -15.02 13.75
N HIS A 293 3.74 -15.61 12.91
CA HIS A 293 2.86 -16.71 13.31
C HIS A 293 3.61 -17.99 13.69
N ALA A 294 4.82 -18.21 13.17
CA ALA A 294 5.64 -19.37 13.56
C ALA A 294 5.95 -19.39 15.06
N ALA A 295 5.98 -18.24 15.74
CA ALA A 295 6.24 -18.16 17.19
C ALA A 295 5.08 -18.68 18.05
N ALA A 296 3.88 -18.85 17.50
CA ALA A 296 2.69 -19.21 18.26
C ALA A 296 2.76 -20.62 18.86
N LYS A 297 2.35 -20.75 20.12
CA LYS A 297 2.12 -22.04 20.79
C LYS A 297 0.91 -22.73 20.17
N ALA A 298 1.15 -23.80 19.42
CA ALA A 298 0.08 -24.60 18.83
C ALA A 298 0.54 -26.05 18.65
N ASP A 299 -0.37 -26.99 18.93
CA ASP A 299 -0.13 -28.43 18.73
C ASP A 299 -0.30 -28.82 17.27
N GLU A 300 -1.30 -28.22 16.61
CA GLU A 300 -1.62 -28.46 15.21
C GLU A 300 -1.28 -27.21 14.39
N PRO A 301 -0.44 -27.33 13.35
CA PRO A 301 -0.09 -26.20 12.49
C PRO A 301 -1.29 -25.48 11.86
N VAL A 302 -2.37 -26.24 11.62
CA VAL A 302 -3.60 -25.69 11.03
C VAL A 302 -4.32 -24.74 11.98
N SER A 303 -4.19 -24.91 13.30
CA SER A 303 -4.81 -24.01 14.28
C SER A 303 -4.30 -22.59 14.11
N GLU A 304 -2.99 -22.43 13.92
CA GLU A 304 -2.40 -21.12 13.68
C GLU A 304 -2.73 -20.58 12.28
N GLY A 305 -2.78 -21.46 11.26
CA GLY A 305 -3.29 -21.09 9.95
C GLY A 305 -4.72 -20.53 10.02
N MET A 306 -5.59 -21.08 10.86
CA MET A 306 -6.94 -20.54 11.07
C MET A 306 -6.89 -19.15 11.70
N VAL A 307 -6.02 -18.90 12.68
CA VAL A 307 -5.85 -17.59 13.32
C VAL A 307 -5.44 -16.53 12.30
N SER A 308 -4.55 -16.85 11.36
CA SER A 308 -4.06 -15.90 10.37
C SER A 308 -5.12 -15.41 9.36
N ILE A 309 -6.28 -16.08 9.27
CA ILE A 309 -7.45 -15.58 8.50
C ILE A 309 -7.94 -14.23 9.06
N LEU A 310 -7.80 -14.02 10.38
CA LEU A 310 -8.27 -12.81 11.04
C LEU A 310 -7.45 -11.58 10.64
N GLU A 311 -6.21 -11.75 10.21
CA GLU A 311 -5.32 -10.63 9.91
C GLU A 311 -5.79 -9.81 8.69
N PRO A 312 -5.96 -10.36 7.46
CA PRO A 312 -6.51 -9.57 6.34
C PRO A 312 -7.93 -9.06 6.59
N PHE A 313 -8.70 -9.73 7.46
CA PHE A 313 -10.03 -9.27 7.85
C PHE A 313 -9.96 -7.99 8.70
N LEU A 314 -9.17 -8.01 9.77
CA LEU A 314 -8.99 -6.83 10.62
C LEU A 314 -8.31 -5.69 9.84
N ASP A 315 -7.26 -6.01 9.10
CA ASP A 315 -6.48 -5.05 8.32
C ASP A 315 -7.30 -4.38 7.21
N THR A 316 -7.76 -5.16 6.23
CA THR A 316 -8.34 -4.58 5.02
C THR A 316 -9.86 -4.46 5.10
N ILE A 317 -10.55 -5.49 5.59
CA ILE A 317 -12.02 -5.48 5.62
C ILE A 317 -12.56 -4.52 6.68
N ILE A 318 -11.85 -4.32 7.81
CA ILE A 318 -12.24 -3.34 8.83
C ILE A 318 -11.49 -2.01 8.66
N ILE A 319 -10.16 -1.99 8.85
CA ILE A 319 -9.43 -0.72 8.94
C ILE A 319 -9.37 -0.02 7.58
N CYS A 320 -9.00 -0.69 6.49
CA CYS A 320 -8.98 -0.05 5.16
C CYS A 320 -10.37 0.35 4.67
N THR A 321 -11.41 -0.43 4.97
CA THR A 321 -12.80 -0.03 4.69
C THR A 321 -13.17 1.24 5.43
N LEU A 322 -12.80 1.36 6.71
CA LEU A 322 -13.04 2.57 7.49
C LEU A 322 -12.33 3.77 6.84
N THR A 323 -11.05 3.64 6.51
CA THR A 323 -10.29 4.69 5.80
C THR A 323 -10.97 5.06 4.48
N GLY A 324 -11.32 4.06 3.67
CA GLY A 324 -11.94 4.28 2.37
C GLY A 324 -13.28 4.99 2.48
N LEU A 325 -14.11 4.62 3.47
CA LEU A 325 -15.38 5.30 3.73
C LEU A 325 -15.17 6.72 4.26
N VAL A 326 -14.19 6.97 5.13
CA VAL A 326 -13.84 8.33 5.56
C VAL A 326 -13.50 9.21 4.36
N ILE A 327 -12.68 8.71 3.44
CA ILE A 327 -12.23 9.45 2.25
C ILE A 327 -13.38 9.65 1.26
N LEU A 328 -14.14 8.59 0.94
CA LEU A 328 -15.21 8.65 -0.04
C LEU A 328 -16.43 9.45 0.46
N SER A 329 -16.75 9.38 1.75
CA SER A 329 -17.91 10.09 2.32
C SER A 329 -17.65 11.57 2.56
N SER A 330 -16.39 11.95 2.85
CA SER A 330 -15.99 13.36 2.99
C SER A 330 -15.82 14.07 1.64
N GLY A 331 -15.57 13.34 0.55
CA GLY A 331 -15.42 13.91 -0.79
C GLY A 331 -14.03 14.49 -1.09
N VAL A 332 -13.12 14.51 -0.12
CA VAL A 332 -11.76 15.08 -0.26
C VAL A 332 -10.91 14.41 -1.34
N TRP A 333 -11.33 13.24 -1.84
CA TRP A 333 -10.58 12.50 -2.87
C TRP A 333 -10.69 13.09 -4.27
N THR A 334 -11.65 13.98 -4.51
CA THR A 334 -11.81 14.70 -5.79
C THR A 334 -11.35 16.15 -5.73
N GLU A 335 -10.90 16.62 -4.56
CA GLU A 335 -10.44 17.99 -4.34
C GLU A 335 -8.97 18.15 -4.73
N LYS A 336 -8.67 19.22 -5.48
CA LYS A 336 -7.31 19.62 -5.79
C LYS A 336 -6.74 20.43 -4.63
N ILE A 337 -5.57 20.04 -4.16
CA ILE A 337 -4.83 20.79 -3.15
C ILE A 337 -3.45 21.16 -3.66
N GLU A 338 -2.87 22.20 -3.05
CA GLU A 338 -1.49 22.58 -3.29
C GLU A 338 -0.54 21.45 -2.87
N ASN A 339 0.29 20.95 -3.78
CA ASN A 339 1.33 19.97 -3.47
C ASN A 339 2.55 20.06 -4.39
N ASP A 340 3.62 19.38 -3.98
CA ASP A 340 4.85 19.19 -4.74
C ASP A 340 4.69 18.08 -5.78
N PHE A 341 4.96 18.38 -7.05
CA PHE A 341 4.83 17.43 -8.14
C PHE A 341 6.12 16.65 -8.34
N GLN A 342 6.02 15.32 -8.23
CA GLN A 342 7.12 14.44 -8.59
C GLN A 342 7.24 14.30 -10.10
N GLN A 343 8.46 14.34 -10.64
CA GLN A 343 8.69 14.29 -12.09
C GLN A 343 8.07 13.07 -12.78
N PHE A 344 8.00 11.92 -12.10
CA PHE A 344 7.44 10.69 -12.66
C PHE A 344 5.90 10.68 -12.70
N ASP A 345 5.24 11.55 -11.94
CA ASP A 345 3.79 11.70 -11.91
C ASP A 345 3.28 12.83 -12.80
N MET A 346 4.19 13.59 -13.40
CA MET A 346 3.89 14.67 -14.33
C MET A 346 3.90 14.19 -15.78
N GLN A 347 2.96 14.71 -16.56
CA GLN A 347 2.95 14.53 -18.01
C GLN A 347 2.43 15.79 -18.70
N TYR A 348 3.24 16.34 -19.60
CA TYR A 348 2.87 17.47 -20.44
C TYR A 348 2.22 16.95 -21.73
N VAL A 349 0.99 17.38 -21.98
CA VAL A 349 0.26 17.04 -23.21
C VAL A 349 0.06 18.27 -24.08
N ALA A 350 0.09 18.10 -25.40
CA ALA A 350 -0.08 19.18 -26.35
C ALA A 350 -1.56 19.57 -26.47
N GLY A 351 -1.84 20.87 -26.44
CA GLY A 351 -3.19 21.44 -26.45
C GLY A 351 -3.67 21.90 -25.08
N ASP A 352 -4.69 22.75 -25.10
CA ASP A 352 -5.33 23.31 -23.91
C ASP A 352 -6.59 22.48 -23.58
N TYR A 353 -6.51 21.63 -22.56
CA TYR A 353 -7.60 20.80 -22.05
C TYR A 353 -8.22 21.40 -20.79
N ASP A 354 -9.53 21.26 -20.66
CA ASP A 354 -10.32 21.80 -19.56
C ASP A 354 -11.25 20.71 -19.00
N GLU A 355 -11.21 20.52 -17.69
CA GLU A 355 -12.01 19.49 -16.99
C GLU A 355 -13.51 19.78 -16.98
N THR A 356 -13.92 21.01 -17.31
CA THR A 356 -15.33 21.37 -17.49
C THR A 356 -15.89 20.92 -18.85
N ARG A 357 -15.02 20.59 -19.82
CA ARG A 357 -15.42 20.13 -21.16
C ARG A 357 -15.43 18.60 -21.20
N ALA A 358 -16.62 18.03 -21.41
CA ALA A 358 -16.80 16.57 -21.43
C ALA A 358 -15.98 15.86 -22.53
N GLU A 359 -15.77 16.50 -23.67
CA GLU A 359 -14.94 15.97 -24.77
C GLU A 359 -13.47 15.84 -24.35
N ASP A 360 -12.93 16.85 -23.66
CA ASP A 360 -11.56 16.88 -23.15
C ASP A 360 -11.35 15.82 -22.07
N VAL A 361 -12.26 15.75 -21.09
CA VAL A 361 -12.22 14.73 -20.04
C VAL A 361 -12.23 13.33 -20.66
N THR A 362 -13.03 13.12 -21.70
CA THR A 362 -13.05 11.85 -22.43
C THR A 362 -11.74 11.59 -23.16
N ALA A 363 -11.16 12.59 -23.84
CA ALA A 363 -9.88 12.47 -24.52
C ALA A 363 -8.74 12.13 -23.55
N LEU A 364 -8.65 12.87 -22.44
CA LEU A 364 -7.67 12.65 -21.37
C LEU A 364 -7.87 11.30 -20.68
N TYR A 365 -9.12 10.88 -20.44
CA TYR A 365 -9.40 9.54 -19.91
C TYR A 365 -8.86 8.45 -20.84
N HIS A 366 -9.09 8.56 -22.15
CA HIS A 366 -8.58 7.58 -23.11
C HIS A 366 -7.05 7.58 -23.17
N HIS A 367 -6.43 8.76 -23.15
CA HIS A 367 -4.97 8.90 -23.10
C HIS A 367 -4.37 8.24 -21.87
N LEU A 368 -4.87 8.56 -20.69
CA LEU A 368 -4.34 8.07 -19.41
C LEU A 368 -4.57 6.57 -19.17
N ASN A 369 -5.48 5.92 -19.90
CA ASN A 369 -5.81 4.51 -19.72
C ASN A 369 -5.33 3.61 -20.85
N PHE A 370 -5.25 4.14 -22.07
CA PHE A 370 -5.00 3.37 -23.28
C PHE A 370 -3.86 3.95 -24.14
N GLY A 371 -3.33 5.13 -23.79
CA GLY A 371 -2.27 5.78 -24.56
C GLY A 371 -2.74 6.33 -25.91
N GLU A 372 -4.03 6.64 -26.04
CA GLU A 372 -4.65 7.08 -27.30
C GLU A 372 -5.05 8.57 -27.27
N ARG A 373 -5.21 9.17 -28.45
CA ARG A 373 -5.89 10.46 -28.76
C ARG A 373 -5.20 11.76 -28.37
N VAL A 374 -4.30 11.78 -27.41
CA VAL A 374 -3.64 13.02 -26.96
C VAL A 374 -2.16 12.94 -27.26
N GLU A 375 -1.65 13.95 -27.98
CA GLU A 375 -0.23 14.03 -28.31
C GLU A 375 0.57 14.54 -27.10
N LEU A 376 1.74 13.95 -26.87
CA LEU A 376 2.66 14.42 -25.85
C LEU A 376 3.30 15.73 -26.29
N PHE A 377 3.42 16.69 -25.38
CA PHE A 377 4.06 17.96 -25.69
C PHE A 377 5.58 17.76 -25.78
N SER A 378 6.19 18.24 -26.86
CA SER A 378 7.63 18.30 -27.05
C SER A 378 7.99 19.69 -27.55
N GLY A 379 8.78 20.43 -26.79
CA GLY A 379 9.09 21.82 -27.08
C GLY A 379 9.66 22.57 -25.90
N GLU A 380 9.74 23.89 -26.06
CA GLU A 380 10.25 24.80 -25.04
C GLU A 380 9.09 25.54 -24.36
N ILE A 381 9.10 25.57 -23.03
CA ILE A 381 8.18 26.36 -22.21
C ILE A 381 8.97 27.52 -21.62
N GLU A 382 8.59 28.75 -21.96
CA GLU A 382 9.11 29.95 -21.35
C GLU A 382 8.40 30.18 -20.01
N VAL A 383 9.19 30.36 -18.95
CA VAL A 383 8.75 30.61 -17.58
C VAL A 383 9.28 31.96 -17.14
N VAL A 384 8.39 32.79 -16.58
CA VAL A 384 8.73 34.11 -16.05
C VAL A 384 8.21 34.22 -14.62
N ASN A 385 9.09 34.53 -13.67
CA ASN A 385 8.79 34.60 -12.23
C ASN A 385 8.03 33.36 -11.71
N GLY A 386 8.48 32.18 -12.13
CA GLY A 386 7.95 30.87 -11.73
C GLY A 386 6.68 30.46 -12.45
N ARG A 387 6.11 31.27 -13.36
CA ARG A 387 4.90 30.91 -14.10
C ARG A 387 5.19 30.76 -15.59
N ALA A 388 4.67 29.69 -16.19
CA ALA A 388 4.76 29.51 -17.62
C ALA A 388 3.93 30.58 -18.35
N VAL A 389 4.53 31.16 -19.39
CA VAL A 389 3.88 32.13 -20.29
C VAL A 389 3.56 31.53 -21.65
N THR A 390 4.21 30.41 -22.00
CA THR A 390 3.91 29.63 -23.20
C THR A 390 2.54 28.94 -23.05
N ALA A 391 1.71 29.02 -24.08
CA ALA A 391 0.40 28.37 -24.16
C ALA A 391 0.45 27.12 -25.08
N GLY A 392 -0.66 26.39 -25.18
CA GLY A 392 -0.77 25.24 -26.08
C GLY A 392 -0.28 23.92 -25.47
N TYR A 393 -0.26 23.84 -24.14
CA TYR A 393 0.01 22.61 -23.41
C TYR A 393 -0.86 22.54 -22.16
N THR A 394 -1.12 21.32 -21.69
CA THR A 394 -1.75 21.05 -20.40
C THR A 394 -0.82 20.18 -19.57
N LEU A 395 -0.61 20.54 -18.30
CA LEU A 395 0.13 19.69 -17.37
C LEU A 395 -0.84 18.76 -16.66
N LEU A 396 -0.62 17.46 -16.81
CA LEU A 396 -1.29 16.43 -16.02
C LEU A 396 -0.41 16.05 -14.84
N HIS A 397 -1.02 15.90 -13.68
CA HIS A 397 -0.38 15.37 -12.48
C HIS A 397 -1.35 14.42 -11.78
N ASN A 398 -0.93 13.18 -11.51
CA ASN A 398 -1.74 12.16 -10.82
C ASN A 398 -3.18 11.99 -11.34
N ARG A 399 -3.33 11.85 -12.66
CA ARG A 399 -4.63 11.70 -13.34
C ARG A 399 -5.58 12.88 -13.03
N SER A 400 -5.02 14.07 -12.85
CA SER A 400 -5.70 15.35 -12.70
C SER A 400 -5.06 16.38 -13.62
N ILE A 401 -5.81 17.41 -14.02
CA ILE A 401 -5.24 18.59 -14.65
C ILE A 401 -4.64 19.47 -13.55
N ALA A 402 -3.34 19.74 -13.64
CA ALA A 402 -2.67 20.61 -12.69
C ALA A 402 -3.04 22.08 -12.91
N GLU A 403 -3.28 22.79 -11.82
CA GLU A 403 -3.66 24.20 -11.81
C GLU A 403 -2.65 25.03 -11.01
N ASP A 404 -2.62 26.34 -11.26
CA ASP A 404 -1.79 27.29 -10.53
C ASP A 404 -0.31 26.89 -10.43
N VAL A 405 0.22 26.28 -11.50
CA VAL A 405 1.56 25.67 -11.50
C VAL A 405 2.67 26.71 -11.35
N ILE A 406 3.58 26.45 -10.42
CA ILE A 406 4.75 27.28 -10.11
C ILE A 406 6.02 26.44 -10.23
N TYR A 407 7.00 26.99 -10.93
CA TYR A 407 8.33 26.42 -11.14
C TYR A 407 9.35 27.14 -10.25
N THR A 408 10.11 26.40 -9.45
CA THR A 408 11.11 26.96 -8.55
C THR A 408 12.45 26.24 -8.62
N THR A 409 13.53 26.97 -8.35
CA THR A 409 14.88 26.41 -8.17
C THR A 409 15.44 26.97 -6.87
N ASP A 410 15.88 26.10 -5.95
CA ASP A 410 16.35 26.49 -4.62
C ASP A 410 15.36 27.42 -3.88
N GLU A 411 14.07 27.05 -3.90
CA GLU A 411 12.95 27.81 -3.32
C GLU A 411 12.69 29.20 -3.94
N ARG A 412 13.34 29.54 -5.06
CA ARG A 412 13.15 30.81 -5.77
C ARG A 412 12.37 30.63 -7.07
N PRO A 413 11.49 31.57 -7.44
CA PRO A 413 10.78 31.50 -8.72
C PRO A 413 11.75 31.43 -9.90
N PHE A 414 11.59 30.41 -10.73
CA PHE A 414 12.43 30.21 -11.91
C PHE A 414 12.05 31.18 -13.03
N SER A 415 13.03 31.71 -13.76
CA SER A 415 12.79 32.46 -15.00
C SER A 415 13.76 31.99 -16.06
N GLY A 416 13.24 31.58 -17.21
CA GLY A 416 14.02 30.99 -18.29
C GLY A 416 13.20 29.98 -19.07
N THR A 417 13.89 29.20 -19.90
CA THR A 417 13.27 28.20 -20.76
C THR A 417 13.41 26.81 -20.16
N LEU A 418 12.29 26.09 -20.09
CA LEU A 418 12.22 24.67 -19.77
C LEU A 418 12.05 23.86 -21.05
N THR A 419 12.67 22.69 -21.11
CA THR A 419 12.64 21.80 -22.26
C THR A 419 11.81 20.59 -21.89
N ILE A 420 10.72 20.41 -22.63
CA ILE A 420 9.88 19.24 -22.51
C ILE A 420 10.15 18.34 -23.72
N LYS A 421 10.37 17.06 -23.45
CA LYS A 421 10.57 16.05 -24.47
C LYS A 421 9.69 14.84 -24.19
N ASP A 422 8.86 14.48 -25.17
CA ASP A 422 7.91 13.38 -25.09
C ASP A 422 7.05 13.46 -23.82
N GLY A 423 6.57 14.67 -23.51
CA GLY A 423 5.74 14.97 -22.36
C GLY A 423 6.46 14.95 -21.01
N LYS A 424 7.79 14.85 -20.99
CA LYS A 424 8.60 14.84 -19.76
C LYS A 424 9.49 16.07 -19.68
N LEU A 425 9.60 16.62 -18.49
CA LEU A 425 10.52 17.72 -18.19
C LEU A 425 11.95 17.19 -18.08
N GLU A 426 12.89 17.74 -18.85
CA GLU A 426 14.29 17.29 -18.84
C GLU A 426 15.12 17.93 -17.71
N GLN A 427 14.78 19.15 -17.32
CA GLN A 427 15.48 19.86 -16.25
C GLN A 427 15.05 19.38 -14.86
N LEU A 428 16.00 19.34 -13.91
CA LEU A 428 15.71 19.18 -12.49
C LEU A 428 15.26 20.53 -11.92
N ILE A 429 13.94 20.71 -11.86
CA ILE A 429 13.29 21.87 -11.25
C ILE A 429 12.19 21.39 -10.32
N ASP A 430 11.94 22.15 -9.26
CA ASP A 430 10.81 21.89 -8.38
C ASP A 430 9.55 22.47 -9.02
N VAL A 431 8.49 21.65 -9.08
CA VAL A 431 7.19 22.05 -9.63
C VAL A 431 6.14 21.88 -8.54
N ARG A 432 5.36 22.93 -8.31
CA ARG A 432 4.27 22.95 -7.33
C ARG A 432 2.99 23.41 -7.99
N GLY A 433 1.86 22.99 -7.49
CA GLY A 433 0.57 23.53 -7.91
C GLY A 433 -0.59 22.78 -7.28
N LYS A 434 -1.79 23.10 -7.74
CA LYS A 434 -3.01 22.42 -7.32
C LYS A 434 -3.28 21.20 -8.17
N SER A 435 -3.40 20.06 -7.53
CA SER A 435 -3.74 18.79 -8.17
C SER A 435 -4.32 17.85 -7.11
N LEU A 436 -4.85 16.70 -7.54
CA LEU A 436 -5.07 15.58 -6.62
C LEU A 436 -3.77 15.20 -5.90
N ILE A 437 -3.90 14.74 -4.66
CA ILE A 437 -2.81 14.40 -3.76
C ILE A 437 -2.11 13.13 -4.25
N HIS A 438 -0.79 13.24 -4.44
CA HIS A 438 0.11 12.12 -4.20
C HIS A 438 0.58 12.18 -2.75
N SER A 439 0.63 11.02 -2.09
CA SER A 439 0.94 10.80 -0.67
C SER A 439 2.02 11.72 -0.09
#